data_AF-A0A3M2S5J9-F1
#
_entry.id   AF-A0A3M2S5J9-F1
#
_cell.length_a   1.000
_cell.length_b   1.000
_cell.length_c   1.000
_cell.angle_alpha   90.00
_cell.angle_beta   90.00
_cell.angle_gamma   90.00
#
_symmetry.space_group_name_H-M   'P 1'
#
loop_
_entity.id
_entity.type
_entity.pdbx_description
1 polymer ?
#
loop_
_entity_poly.entity_id
_entity_poly.type
_entity_poly.pdbx_seq_one_letter_code
_entity_poly.pdbx_strand_id
1 'polypeptide(L)'
;MAPSAPKSWLQQPSEMSYISSWEDLFKTGTLTQPVAVAWKPDGKDRLDVFALSSQDRTIYGLHFQDGNWSGWEEIASGADSQPILCKVAVNRIDMWTTDLESHNISQNEWIVEKDGFWSTSDGNGKFKISDTGPARSAPAIVYRDYNITQDIAWYDCDNVSLWHRFYVDGDGWSKSRNIGGHFIGNPVLVSFVNNPQRLDSA
;
A
#
# COMPACT_ATOMS: atom_id res chain seq x y z
N MET A 1 -43.74 -13.51 40.39
CA MET A 1 -43.07 -13.91 39.14
C MET A 1 -43.24 -12.79 38.13
N ALA A 2 -42.16 -12.06 37.85
CA ALA A 2 -42.07 -11.04 36.81
C ALA A 2 -40.85 -11.40 35.95
N PRO A 3 -40.89 -11.19 34.62
CA PRO A 3 -39.94 -11.78 33.69
C PRO A 3 -38.56 -11.11 33.77
N SER A 4 -37.52 -11.91 33.56
CA SER A 4 -36.13 -11.46 33.45
C SER A 4 -35.94 -10.53 32.24
N ALA A 5 -35.49 -9.30 32.49
CA ALA A 5 -35.03 -8.39 31.45
C ALA A 5 -33.71 -8.90 30.81
N PRO A 6 -33.51 -8.71 29.50
CA PRO A 6 -32.29 -9.14 28.82
C PRO A 6 -31.08 -8.33 29.29
N LYS A 7 -29.93 -9.01 29.45
CA LYS A 7 -28.64 -8.41 29.79
C LYS A 7 -28.30 -7.30 28.79
N SER A 8 -28.40 -6.05 29.22
CA SER A 8 -27.85 -4.89 28.53
C SER A 8 -26.32 -4.95 28.57
N TRP A 9 -25.68 -4.88 27.41
CA TRP A 9 -24.22 -5.00 27.19
C TRP A 9 -23.40 -3.80 27.64
N LEU A 10 -23.52 -3.34 28.88
CA LEU A 10 -22.57 -2.38 29.45
C LEU A 10 -22.25 -2.75 30.90
N GLN A 11 -21.38 -3.75 31.05
CA GLN A 11 -20.52 -3.85 32.24
C GLN A 11 -19.12 -3.44 31.81
N GLN A 12 -18.63 -2.35 32.41
CA GLN A 12 -17.25 -1.91 32.29
C GLN A 12 -16.32 -3.02 32.83
N PRO A 13 -15.36 -3.53 32.04
CA PRO A 13 -14.36 -4.43 32.57
C PRO A 13 -13.24 -3.61 33.22
N SER A 14 -13.04 -3.85 34.52
CA SER A 14 -11.83 -3.49 35.25
C SER A 14 -10.64 -4.22 34.62
N GLU A 15 -9.65 -3.44 34.16
CA GLU A 15 -8.34 -3.88 33.65
C GLU A 15 -8.35 -4.80 32.41
N MET A 16 -8.84 -4.29 31.28
CA MET A 16 -8.43 -4.81 29.98
C MET A 16 -7.13 -4.12 29.54
N SER A 17 -5.99 -4.80 29.66
CA SER A 17 -4.82 -4.42 28.87
C SER A 17 -5.04 -4.91 27.43
N TYR A 18 -5.57 -4.06 26.56
CA TYR A 18 -5.79 -4.35 25.14
C TYR A 18 -4.49 -4.46 24.32
N ILE A 19 -3.34 -4.61 24.97
CA ILE A 19 -2.02 -4.57 24.35
C ILE A 19 -1.23 -5.76 24.89
N SER A 20 -0.74 -6.62 24.00
CA SER A 20 0.15 -7.72 24.36
C SER A 20 1.57 -7.21 24.65
N SER A 21 2.42 -8.06 25.24
CA SER A 21 3.86 -7.79 25.24
C SER A 21 4.40 -7.68 23.82
N TRP A 22 5.49 -6.94 23.66
CA TRP A 22 6.22 -6.88 22.39
C TRP A 22 6.79 -8.24 22.01
N GLU A 23 6.68 -8.59 20.73
CA GLU A 23 7.32 -9.73 20.10
C GLU A 23 8.25 -9.22 18.99
N ASP A 24 9.49 -9.72 18.95
CA ASP A 24 10.43 -9.42 17.88
C ASP A 24 10.21 -10.38 16.70
N LEU A 25 9.69 -9.81 15.61
CA LEU A 25 9.36 -10.54 14.39
C LEU A 25 10.54 -10.62 13.40
N PHE A 26 11.59 -9.79 13.55
CA PHE A 26 12.70 -9.74 12.59
C PHE A 26 14.06 -9.74 13.28
N LYS A 27 14.61 -10.95 13.41
CA LYS A 27 15.79 -11.21 14.25
C LYS A 27 17.13 -10.86 13.59
N THR A 28 17.14 -10.45 12.32
CA THR A 28 18.39 -10.26 11.56
C THR A 28 18.34 -9.05 10.64
N GLY A 29 19.05 -7.98 10.98
CA GLY A 29 19.27 -6.85 10.08
C GLY A 29 18.51 -5.58 10.48
N THR A 30 18.26 -4.71 9.50
CA THR A 30 17.62 -3.41 9.72
C THR A 30 16.62 -3.16 8.62
N LEU A 31 15.35 -3.06 9.03
CA LEU A 31 14.25 -2.69 8.18
C LEU A 31 13.94 -1.20 8.39
N THR A 32 13.48 -0.57 7.33
CA THR A 32 12.87 0.76 7.36
C THR A 32 11.51 0.72 8.07
N GLN A 33 10.79 1.85 8.10
CA GLN A 33 9.44 1.91 8.63
C GLN A 33 8.55 0.85 7.94
N PRO A 34 7.90 -0.05 8.70
CA PRO A 34 7.01 -1.03 8.13
C PRO A 34 5.69 -0.40 7.68
N VAL A 35 5.09 -0.99 6.66
CA VAL A 35 3.70 -0.75 6.26
C VAL A 35 2.90 -2.02 6.43
N ALA A 36 1.61 -1.89 6.74
CA ALA A 36 0.75 -3.03 7.01
C ALA A 36 -0.60 -2.87 6.32
N VAL A 37 -1.20 -4.00 5.95
CA VAL A 37 -2.56 -4.06 5.41
C VAL A 37 -3.33 -5.21 6.03
N ALA A 38 -4.51 -4.90 6.56
CA ALA A 38 -5.50 -5.90 6.95
C ALA A 38 -6.47 -6.13 5.79
N TRP A 39 -6.62 -7.38 5.37
CA TRP A 39 -7.47 -7.74 4.22
C TRP A 39 -8.01 -9.17 4.37
N LYS A 40 -8.81 -9.61 3.38
CA LYS A 40 -9.56 -10.88 3.43
C LYS A 40 -9.42 -11.69 2.14
N PRO A 41 -8.20 -12.13 1.76
CA PRO A 41 -8.04 -13.00 0.60
C PRO A 41 -8.83 -14.30 0.82
N ASP A 42 -9.64 -14.70 -0.16
CA ASP A 42 -10.51 -15.88 -0.07
C ASP A 42 -11.40 -15.92 1.18
N GLY A 43 -11.77 -14.74 1.68
CA GLY A 43 -12.62 -14.60 2.86
C GLY A 43 -11.94 -14.89 4.21
N LYS A 44 -10.61 -15.08 4.23
CA LYS A 44 -9.85 -15.34 5.47
C LYS A 44 -9.19 -14.08 5.99
N ASP A 45 -9.38 -13.78 7.28
CA ASP A 45 -8.72 -12.65 7.92
C ASP A 45 -7.19 -12.79 7.88
N ARG A 46 -6.52 -11.76 7.36
CA ARG A 46 -5.07 -11.73 7.22
C ARG A 46 -4.53 -10.32 7.45
N LEU A 47 -3.40 -10.23 8.15
CA LEU A 47 -2.60 -9.01 8.28
C LEU A 47 -1.26 -9.24 7.61
N ASP A 48 -0.94 -8.47 6.58
CA ASP A 48 0.39 -8.49 5.96
C ASP A 48 1.18 -7.26 6.39
N VAL A 49 2.47 -7.46 6.64
CA VAL A 49 3.43 -6.42 7.00
C VAL A 49 4.61 -6.48 6.04
N PHE A 50 5.04 -5.32 5.56
CA PHE A 50 6.13 -5.18 4.60
C PHE A 50 7.11 -4.12 5.06
N ALA A 51 8.39 -4.31 4.75
CA ALA A 51 9.39 -3.28 4.98
C ALA A 51 10.54 -3.38 3.99
N LEU A 52 11.12 -2.24 3.64
CA LEU A 52 12.35 -2.16 2.87
C LEU A 52 13.54 -2.45 3.78
N SER A 53 14.43 -3.35 3.37
CA SER A 53 15.73 -3.55 3.98
C SER A 53 16.71 -2.46 3.53
N SER A 54 17.36 -1.82 4.50
CA SER A 54 18.36 -0.79 4.22
C SER A 54 19.69 -1.36 3.71
N GLN A 55 19.88 -2.69 3.79
CA GLN A 55 21.15 -3.35 3.47
C GLN A 55 21.26 -3.76 2.00
N ASP A 56 20.18 -4.32 1.45
CA ASP A 56 20.16 -4.93 0.12
C ASP A 56 19.06 -4.38 -0.79
N ARG A 57 18.27 -3.42 -0.30
CA ARG A 57 17.19 -2.75 -1.05
C ARG A 57 16.07 -3.71 -1.47
N THR A 58 15.88 -4.78 -0.70
CA THR A 58 14.80 -5.75 -0.87
C THR A 58 13.60 -5.38 0.00
N ILE A 59 12.40 -5.44 -0.55
CA ILE A 59 11.14 -5.45 0.20
C ILE A 59 10.91 -6.85 0.72
N TYR A 60 10.91 -6.99 2.05
CA TYR A 60 10.52 -8.22 2.72
C TYR A 60 9.08 -8.11 3.22
N GLY A 61 8.36 -9.23 3.22
CA GLY A 61 7.00 -9.33 3.73
C GLY A 61 6.80 -10.55 4.62
N LEU A 62 5.91 -10.43 5.59
CA LEU A 62 5.38 -11.55 6.37
C LEU A 62 3.88 -11.32 6.61
N HIS A 63 3.18 -12.37 7.02
CA HIS A 63 1.77 -12.29 7.31
C HIS A 63 1.38 -12.98 8.60
N PHE A 64 0.31 -12.49 9.21
CA PHE A 64 -0.39 -13.14 10.29
C PHE A 64 -1.72 -13.69 9.78
N GLN A 65 -1.93 -14.99 9.97
CA GLN A 65 -3.14 -15.69 9.61
C GLN A 65 -3.34 -16.90 10.52
N ASP A 66 -4.59 -17.22 10.85
CA ASP A 66 -4.95 -18.40 11.67
C ASP A 66 -4.15 -18.49 12.99
N GLY A 67 -3.90 -17.34 13.62
CA GLY A 67 -3.22 -17.24 14.91
C GLY A 67 -1.68 -17.29 14.85
N ASN A 68 -1.07 -17.32 13.67
CA ASN A 68 0.37 -17.50 13.51
C ASN A 68 0.98 -16.48 12.54
N TRP A 69 2.21 -16.03 12.84
CA TRP A 69 3.06 -15.31 11.88
C TRP A 69 3.76 -16.30 10.94
N SER A 70 3.87 -15.93 9.67
CA SER A 70 4.74 -16.60 8.70
C SER A 70 6.22 -16.28 8.93
N GLY A 71 7.09 -16.90 8.14
CA GLY A 71 8.44 -16.37 7.92
C GLY A 71 8.42 -15.10 7.07
N TRP A 72 9.54 -14.38 7.05
CA TRP A 72 9.77 -13.30 6.10
C TRP A 72 10.12 -13.85 4.73
N GLU A 73 9.55 -13.26 3.68
CA GLU A 73 9.69 -13.65 2.29
C GLU A 73 10.12 -12.43 1.46
N GLU A 74 10.90 -12.67 0.39
CA GLU A 74 11.28 -11.63 -0.56
C GLU A 74 10.11 -11.30 -1.48
N ILE A 75 9.71 -10.03 -1.53
CA ILE A 75 8.55 -9.55 -2.30
C ILE A 75 9.00 -8.85 -3.59
N ALA A 76 10.01 -7.99 -3.47
CA ALA A 76 10.58 -7.24 -4.58
C ALA A 76 12.01 -6.81 -4.24
N SER A 77 12.90 -6.72 -5.22
CA SER A 77 14.26 -6.22 -5.06
C SER A 77 14.45 -4.88 -5.78
N GLY A 78 15.52 -4.16 -5.44
CA GLY A 78 15.88 -2.91 -6.12
C GLY A 78 15.01 -1.70 -5.75
N ALA A 79 14.35 -1.69 -4.59
CA ALA A 79 13.52 -0.57 -4.18
C ALA A 79 14.34 0.55 -3.50
N ASP A 80 14.14 1.79 -3.91
CA ASP A 80 14.74 3.01 -3.32
C ASP A 80 13.76 3.77 -2.40
N SER A 81 12.50 3.36 -2.37
CA SER A 81 11.49 3.92 -1.48
C SER A 81 10.88 2.86 -0.57
N GLN A 82 10.27 3.33 0.53
CA GLN A 82 9.36 2.50 1.29
C GLN A 82 8.20 2.01 0.39
N PRO A 83 7.66 0.80 0.64
CA PRO A 83 6.52 0.29 -0.09
C PRO A 83 5.25 1.05 0.30
N ILE A 84 4.40 1.31 -0.68
CA ILE A 84 3.13 2.00 -0.50
C ILE A 84 2.03 1.05 -0.97
N LEU A 85 1.09 0.73 -0.07
CA LEU A 85 0.06 -0.28 -0.32
C LEU A 85 -1.27 0.36 -0.70
N CYS A 86 -2.01 -0.33 -1.56
CA CYS A 86 -3.41 0.00 -1.83
C CYS A 86 -4.24 -1.28 -1.98
N LYS A 87 -5.39 -1.34 -1.31
CA LYS A 87 -6.37 -2.39 -1.54
C LYS A 87 -7.24 -1.98 -2.72
N VAL A 88 -7.06 -2.65 -3.85
CA VAL A 88 -7.68 -2.28 -5.13
C VAL A 88 -8.87 -3.16 -5.51
N ALA A 89 -9.01 -4.33 -4.89
CA ALA A 89 -10.22 -5.17 -4.96
C ALA A 89 -10.35 -6.06 -3.72
N VAL A 90 -11.42 -6.85 -3.62
CA VAL A 90 -11.62 -7.79 -2.50
C VAL A 90 -10.45 -8.78 -2.37
N ASN A 91 -10.03 -9.35 -3.50
CA ASN A 91 -8.96 -10.35 -3.61
C ASN A 91 -7.70 -9.78 -4.27
N ARG A 92 -7.47 -8.47 -4.12
CA ARG A 92 -6.30 -7.83 -4.70
C ARG A 92 -5.76 -6.69 -3.85
N ILE A 93 -4.47 -6.77 -3.57
CA ILE A 93 -3.67 -5.69 -3.03
C ILE A 93 -2.51 -5.41 -3.98
N ASP A 94 -2.19 -4.14 -4.12
CA ASP A 94 -1.08 -3.68 -4.95
C ASP A 94 -0.11 -2.89 -4.07
N MET A 95 1.17 -2.93 -4.45
CA MET A 95 2.30 -2.27 -3.80
C MET A 95 3.05 -1.46 -4.83
N TRP A 96 3.37 -0.22 -4.49
CA TRP A 96 4.22 0.64 -5.30
C TRP A 96 5.52 1.00 -4.57
N THR A 97 6.61 0.99 -5.32
CA THR A 97 7.94 1.42 -4.88
C THR A 97 8.59 2.25 -5.97
N THR A 98 9.53 3.11 -5.62
CA THR A 98 10.48 3.66 -6.59
C THR A 98 11.63 2.68 -6.76
N ASP A 99 12.05 2.45 -8.00
CA ASP A 99 13.18 1.62 -8.37
C ASP A 99 14.51 2.37 -8.24
N LEU A 100 15.52 1.69 -7.71
CA LEU A 100 16.83 2.26 -7.39
C LEU A 100 17.64 2.65 -8.63
N GLU A 101 17.53 1.86 -9.70
CA GLU A 101 18.37 2.06 -10.88
C GLU A 101 17.71 3.01 -11.87
N SER A 102 16.45 2.76 -12.19
CA SER A 102 15.70 3.51 -13.18
C SER A 102 15.03 4.77 -12.62
N HIS A 103 14.92 4.88 -11.30
CA HIS A 103 14.11 5.89 -10.62
C HIS A 103 12.64 5.88 -11.05
N ASN A 104 12.16 4.82 -11.70
CA ASN A 104 10.77 4.72 -12.05
C ASN A 104 9.94 4.16 -10.91
N ILE A 105 8.62 4.32 -10.98
CA ILE A 105 7.75 3.63 -10.03
C ILE A 105 7.48 2.21 -10.55
N SER A 106 7.69 1.23 -9.69
CA SER A 106 7.34 -0.17 -9.89
C SER A 106 6.03 -0.50 -9.20
N GLN A 107 5.21 -1.35 -9.83
CA GLN A 107 3.99 -1.90 -9.25
C GLN A 107 4.16 -3.41 -9.07
N ASN A 108 4.03 -3.89 -7.84
CA ASN A 108 3.85 -5.31 -7.54
C ASN A 108 2.41 -5.54 -7.12
N GLU A 109 1.84 -6.68 -7.49
CA GLU A 109 0.45 -7.02 -7.22
C GLU A 109 0.33 -8.43 -6.67
N TRP A 110 -0.55 -8.58 -5.69
CA TRP A 110 -1.08 -9.86 -5.29
C TRP A 110 -2.52 -9.95 -5.75
N ILE A 111 -2.74 -10.77 -6.78
CA ILE A 111 -4.07 -11.17 -7.24
C ILE A 111 -4.26 -12.63 -6.84
N VAL A 112 -5.21 -12.89 -5.95
CA VAL A 112 -5.43 -14.25 -5.41
C VAL A 112 -5.69 -15.26 -6.52
N GLU A 113 -6.46 -14.88 -7.54
CA GLU A 113 -6.85 -15.73 -8.66
C GLU A 113 -5.74 -15.94 -9.70
N LYS A 114 -4.63 -15.19 -9.62
CA LYS A 114 -3.55 -15.23 -10.61
C LYS A 114 -2.49 -16.27 -10.22
N ASP A 115 -1.71 -15.94 -9.18
CA ASP A 115 -0.52 -16.71 -8.79
C ASP A 115 -0.54 -17.10 -7.30
N GLY A 116 -1.53 -16.63 -6.54
CA GLY A 116 -1.60 -16.84 -5.09
C GLY A 116 -0.42 -16.21 -4.32
N PHE A 117 0.38 -15.38 -4.97
CA PHE A 117 1.54 -14.69 -4.42
C PHE A 117 1.80 -13.35 -5.14
N TRP A 118 2.76 -12.58 -4.64
CA TRP A 118 3.21 -11.33 -5.23
C TRP A 118 3.88 -11.54 -6.59
N SER A 119 3.56 -10.67 -7.54
CA SER A 119 4.21 -10.61 -8.85
C SER A 119 4.39 -9.16 -9.27
N THR A 120 5.47 -8.86 -9.98
CA THR A 120 5.62 -7.55 -10.62
C THR A 120 4.61 -7.43 -11.76
N SER A 121 3.96 -6.27 -11.87
CA SER A 121 3.01 -6.00 -12.95
C SER A 121 3.73 -6.04 -14.30
N ASP A 122 3.20 -6.83 -15.23
CA ASP A 122 3.78 -7.02 -16.57
C ASP A 122 3.40 -5.90 -17.56
N GLY A 123 2.68 -4.88 -17.10
CA GLY A 123 2.30 -3.71 -17.90
C GLY A 123 1.27 -4.00 -19.00
N ASN A 124 0.67 -5.20 -19.06
CA ASN A 124 -0.38 -5.55 -20.03
C ASN A 124 -1.72 -4.89 -19.65
N GLY A 125 -1.79 -3.56 -19.83
CA GLY A 125 -2.97 -2.71 -19.54
C GLY A 125 -2.93 -1.98 -18.20
N LYS A 126 -1.81 -2.06 -17.46
CA LYS A 126 -1.57 -1.43 -16.15
C LYS A 126 -0.18 -0.77 -16.09
N PHE A 127 0.18 -0.21 -14.94
CA PHE A 127 1.14 0.89 -14.76
C PHE A 127 2.47 0.61 -15.49
N LYS A 128 2.75 1.34 -16.56
CA LYS A 128 4.04 1.21 -17.25
C LYS A 128 5.09 2.00 -16.46
N ILE A 129 6.05 1.26 -15.94
CA ILE A 129 7.20 1.76 -15.18
C ILE A 129 7.93 2.87 -15.95
N SER A 130 8.09 2.72 -17.26
CA SER A 130 8.74 3.73 -18.12
C SER A 130 8.01 5.06 -18.26
N ASP A 131 6.74 5.16 -17.83
CA ASP A 131 5.94 6.39 -17.99
C ASP A 131 6.10 7.35 -16.79
N THR A 132 6.86 6.97 -15.78
CA THR A 132 7.29 7.90 -14.74
C THR A 132 8.57 8.58 -15.17
N GLY A 133 8.71 9.88 -14.89
CA GLY A 133 10.04 10.50 -14.84
C GLY A 133 10.83 9.91 -13.66
N PRO A 134 12.09 10.31 -13.45
CA PRO A 134 12.87 9.82 -12.33
C PRO A 134 12.24 10.28 -11.00
N ALA A 135 11.41 9.42 -10.43
CA ALA A 135 10.82 9.56 -9.12
C ALA A 135 11.93 9.43 -8.08
N ARG A 136 11.93 10.32 -7.08
CA ARG A 136 12.82 10.24 -5.90
C ARG A 136 12.06 10.26 -4.58
N SER A 137 10.76 10.05 -4.65
CA SER A 137 9.88 9.91 -3.50
C SER A 137 9.19 8.57 -3.56
N ALA A 138 8.87 8.00 -2.40
CA ALA A 138 7.79 7.02 -2.35
C ALA A 138 6.54 7.66 -2.99
N PRO A 139 5.80 6.95 -3.85
CA PRO A 139 4.59 7.51 -4.42
C PRO A 139 3.49 7.63 -3.37
N ALA A 140 2.57 8.55 -3.56
CA ALA A 140 1.28 8.54 -2.86
C ALA A 140 0.24 7.86 -3.76
N ILE A 141 -0.61 7.01 -3.17
CA ILE A 141 -1.69 6.31 -3.88
C ILE A 141 -3.00 6.52 -3.13
N VAL A 142 -4.10 6.70 -3.86
CA VAL A 142 -5.45 6.58 -3.29
C VAL A 142 -6.32 5.74 -4.23
N TYR A 143 -7.15 4.86 -3.65
CA TYR A 143 -8.21 4.19 -4.39
C TYR A 143 -9.53 4.93 -4.20
N ARG A 144 -10.30 5.09 -5.27
CA ARG A 144 -11.62 5.72 -5.28
C ARG A 144 -12.66 4.76 -5.82
N ASP A 145 -13.84 4.74 -5.19
CA ASP A 145 -15.00 3.99 -5.69
C ASP A 145 -15.75 4.85 -6.73
N TYR A 146 -15.12 5.04 -7.89
CA TYR A 146 -15.61 5.86 -9.00
C TYR A 146 -15.00 5.38 -10.33
N ASN A 147 -15.41 5.93 -11.48
CA ASN A 147 -14.84 5.53 -12.79
C ASN A 147 -13.31 5.69 -12.87
N ILE A 148 -12.78 6.65 -12.12
CA ILE A 148 -11.34 6.72 -11.84
C ILE A 148 -11.13 5.98 -10.53
N THR A 149 -10.40 4.87 -10.58
CA THR A 149 -10.26 3.97 -9.44
C THR A 149 -8.96 4.16 -8.69
N GLN A 150 -7.90 4.66 -9.33
CA GLN A 150 -6.61 4.88 -8.68
C GLN A 150 -6.03 6.24 -9.06
N ASP A 151 -5.54 6.98 -8.08
CA ASP A 151 -4.67 8.15 -8.31
C ASP A 151 -3.31 7.88 -7.69
N ILE A 152 -2.27 8.20 -8.45
CA ILE A 152 -0.90 8.14 -7.98
C ILE A 152 -0.21 9.48 -8.22
N ALA A 153 0.56 9.94 -7.22
CA ALA A 153 1.37 11.13 -7.33
C ALA A 153 2.78 10.90 -6.78
N TRP A 154 3.76 11.59 -7.36
CA TRP A 154 5.16 11.45 -7.00
C TRP A 154 5.93 12.73 -7.32
N TYR A 155 7.11 12.88 -6.73
CA TYR A 155 8.01 13.96 -7.06
C TYR A 155 9.12 13.50 -8.00
N ASP A 156 9.33 14.29 -9.05
CA ASP A 156 10.41 14.14 -10.02
C ASP A 156 11.69 14.83 -9.52
N CYS A 157 12.83 14.15 -9.65
CA CYS A 157 14.12 14.70 -9.23
C CYS A 157 14.70 15.77 -10.15
N ASP A 158 14.25 15.83 -11.41
CA ASP A 158 14.82 16.77 -12.38
C ASP A 158 14.22 18.16 -12.20
N ASN A 159 12.93 18.24 -11.91
CA ASN A 159 12.18 19.50 -11.88
C ASN A 159 11.53 19.82 -10.52
N VAL A 160 11.72 18.95 -9.52
CA VAL A 160 11.18 19.12 -8.15
C VAL A 160 9.66 19.35 -8.13
N SER A 161 8.98 18.88 -9.17
CA SER A 161 7.56 19.10 -9.42
C SER A 161 6.76 17.87 -9.01
N LEU A 162 5.54 18.09 -8.55
CA LEU A 162 4.59 17.02 -8.32
C LEU A 162 4.01 16.56 -9.66
N TRP A 163 4.06 15.26 -9.87
CA TRP A 163 3.45 14.58 -11.00
C TRP A 163 2.26 13.77 -10.51
N HIS A 164 1.25 13.64 -11.37
CA HIS A 164 0.04 12.91 -11.10
C HIS A 164 -0.40 12.12 -12.33
N ARG A 165 -0.96 10.93 -12.10
CA ARG A 165 -1.74 10.18 -13.09
C ARG A 165 -2.82 9.37 -12.39
N PHE A 166 -3.77 8.90 -13.18
CA PHE A 166 -4.90 8.16 -12.64
C PHE A 166 -5.30 6.99 -13.54
N TYR A 167 -5.90 5.96 -12.96
CA TYR A 167 -6.40 4.77 -13.65
C TYR A 167 -7.91 4.84 -13.82
N VAL A 168 -8.38 4.60 -15.04
CA VAL A 168 -9.81 4.44 -15.35
C VAL A 168 -10.06 2.98 -15.73
N ASP A 169 -11.06 2.37 -15.10
CA ASP A 169 -11.42 0.98 -15.39
C ASP A 169 -11.84 0.83 -16.86
N GLY A 170 -11.20 -0.09 -17.58
CA GLY A 170 -11.41 -0.32 -19.01
C GLY A 170 -10.54 0.55 -19.94
N ASP A 171 -10.16 1.75 -19.51
CA ASP A 171 -9.35 2.68 -20.33
C ASP A 171 -7.85 2.67 -19.97
N GLY A 172 -7.50 2.24 -18.76
CA GLY A 172 -6.12 2.14 -18.28
C GLY A 172 -5.60 3.42 -17.60
N TRP A 173 -4.28 3.52 -17.48
CA TRP A 173 -3.64 4.68 -16.87
C TRP A 173 -3.59 5.87 -17.82
N SER A 174 -3.90 7.06 -17.31
CA SER A 174 -3.70 8.33 -17.99
C SER A 174 -2.21 8.58 -18.27
N LYS A 175 -1.93 9.51 -19.18
CA LYS A 175 -0.59 10.11 -19.29
C LYS A 175 -0.22 10.85 -18.00
N SER A 176 1.06 10.87 -17.68
CA SER A 176 1.61 11.63 -16.56
C SER A 176 1.41 13.14 -16.78
N ARG A 177 0.94 13.82 -15.74
CA ARG A 177 0.69 15.27 -15.74
C ARG A 177 1.56 15.93 -14.68
N ASN A 178 2.38 16.90 -15.09
CA ASN A 178 3.06 17.79 -14.16
C ASN A 178 2.04 18.81 -13.61
N ILE A 179 1.89 18.85 -12.29
CA ILE A 179 1.01 19.80 -11.59
C ILE A 179 1.77 20.93 -10.88
N GLY A 180 3.08 21.01 -11.09
CA GLY A 180 3.97 22.07 -10.62
C GLY A 180 4.37 21.94 -9.15
N GLY A 181 4.79 23.06 -8.57
CA GLY A 181 5.23 23.16 -7.18
C GLY A 181 6.72 22.85 -6.96
N HIS A 182 7.15 22.92 -5.70
CA HIS A 182 8.51 22.61 -5.26
C HIS A 182 8.42 21.85 -3.94
N PHE A 183 8.74 20.56 -3.96
CA PHE A 183 8.55 19.66 -2.84
C PHE A 183 9.84 18.88 -2.50
N ILE A 184 10.01 18.55 -1.22
CA ILE A 184 11.24 17.91 -0.70
C ILE A 184 10.97 16.61 0.09
N GLY A 185 9.69 16.19 0.19
CA GLY A 185 9.26 15.03 0.99
C GLY A 185 8.67 13.91 0.14
N ASN A 186 7.97 12.95 0.75
CA ASN A 186 7.05 12.06 0.02
C ASN A 186 5.67 12.73 -0.03
N PRO A 187 4.94 12.67 -1.16
CA PRO A 187 3.62 13.26 -1.22
C PRO A 187 2.66 12.45 -0.34
N VAL A 188 1.58 13.09 0.06
CA VAL A 188 0.40 12.42 0.61
C VAL A 188 -0.80 12.75 -0.28
N LEU A 189 -1.59 11.75 -0.65
CA LEU A 189 -2.84 11.93 -1.38
C LEU A 189 -4.03 11.53 -0.52
N VAL A 190 -5.08 12.34 -0.58
CA VAL A 190 -6.36 12.05 0.08
C VAL A 190 -7.53 12.32 -0.86
N SER A 191 -8.58 11.51 -0.75
CA SER A 191 -9.84 11.68 -1.47
C SER A 191 -10.99 11.91 -0.49
N PHE A 192 -12.00 12.65 -0.92
CA PHE A 192 -13.19 12.91 -0.11
C PHE A 192 -14.27 11.88 -0.42
N VAL A 193 -14.74 11.17 0.61
CA VAL A 193 -15.84 10.19 0.47
C VAL A 193 -17.09 10.82 -0.18
N ASN A 194 -17.44 12.04 0.22
CA ASN A 194 -18.62 12.74 -0.29
C ASN A 194 -18.36 13.59 -1.53
N ASN A 195 -17.13 13.59 -2.05
CA ASN A 195 -16.76 14.26 -3.29
C ASN A 195 -15.60 13.50 -3.95
N PRO A 196 -15.88 12.31 -4.54
CA PRO A 196 -14.84 11.45 -5.08
C PRO A 196 -14.11 12.09 -6.26
N GLN A 197 -14.61 13.19 -6.83
CA GLN A 197 -13.92 13.93 -7.90
C GLN A 197 -12.82 14.87 -7.37
N ARG A 198 -12.81 15.17 -6.07
CA ARG A 198 -11.79 16.01 -5.44
C ARG A 198 -10.64 15.16 -4.89
N LEU A 199 -9.43 15.56 -5.25
CA LEU A 199 -8.17 15.02 -4.78
C LEU A 199 -7.38 16.18 -4.15
N ASP A 200 -6.90 16.00 -2.92
CA ASP A 200 -6.00 16.95 -2.28
C ASP A 200 -4.64 16.27 -2.04
N SER A 201 -3.56 17.03 -2.19
CA SER A 201 -2.17 16.58 -1.98
C SER A 201 -1.44 17.50 -1.01
N ALA A 202 -0.57 16.94 -0.17
CA ALA A 202 0.35 17.67 0.69
C ALA A 202 1.79 17.18 0.49
#